data_AF-A0A212C168-F1
#
_entry.id   AF-A0A212C168-F1
#
_cell.length_a   1.000
_cell.length_b   1.000
_cell.length_c   1.000
_cell.angle_alpha   90.00
_cell.angle_beta   90.00
_cell.angle_gamma   90.00
#
_symmetry.space_group_name_H-M   'P 1'
#
loop_
_entity.id
_entity.type
_entity.pdbx_description
1 polymer ?
#
loop_
_entity_poly.entity_id
_entity_poly.type
_entity_poly.pdbx_seq_one_letter_code
_entity_poly.pdbx_strand_id
1 'polypeptide(L)' 'LCNGGSVTELVKSLLRCNQRLDEAVISYILYGALLGLQHLHNNRIIHRDVKGNNILLTTEGGVKLVDF' A
#
# COMPACT_ATOMS: atom_id res chain seq x y z
N LEU A 1 7.54 12.82 1.01
CA LEU A 1 6.67 12.63 -0.18
C LEU A 1 6.56 11.15 -0.48
N CYS A 2 5.44 10.65 -1.00
CA CYS A 2 5.27 9.25 -1.40
C CYS A 2 5.83 9.01 -2.81
N ASN A 3 7.15 9.15 -2.97
CA ASN A 3 7.82 9.04 -4.27
C ASN A 3 7.99 7.57 -4.74
N GLY A 4 7.64 6.59 -3.90
CA GLY A 4 7.73 5.16 -4.24
C GLY A 4 6.58 4.64 -5.11
N GLY A 5 5.60 5.49 -5.44
CA GLY A 5 4.43 5.12 -6.23
C GLY A 5 3.41 4.29 -5.43
N SER A 6 2.39 3.79 -6.13
CA SER A 6 1.37 2.93 -5.54
C SER A 6 1.76 1.45 -5.65
N VAL A 7 1.15 0.62 -4.80
CA VAL A 7 1.33 -0.84 -4.84
C VAL A 7 0.92 -1.41 -6.21
N THR A 8 -0.13 -0.88 -6.83
CA THR A 8 -0.53 -1.29 -8.18
C THR A 8 0.58 -1.06 -9.21
N GLU A 9 1.24 0.10 -9.17
CA GLU A 9 2.31 0.40 -10.12
C GLU A 9 3.56 -0.46 -9.87
N LEU A 10 3.87 -0.76 -8.60
CA LEU A 10 4.91 -1.73 -8.24
C LEU A 10 4.61 -3.12 -8.80
N VAL A 11 3.39 -3.64 -8.60
CA VAL A 11 3.02 -4.97 -9.10
C VAL A 11 3.05 -5.01 -10.63
N LYS A 12 2.53 -3.97 -11.31
CA LYS A 12 2.59 -3.88 -12.77
C LYS A 12 4.03 -3.86 -13.29
N SER A 13 4.94 -3.14 -12.63
CA SER A 13 6.33 -3.07 -13.08
C SER A 13 7.03 -4.42 -13.00
N LEU A 14 6.81 -5.17 -11.90
CA LEU A 14 7.34 -6.54 -11.74
C LEU A 14 6.77 -7.50 -12.79
N LEU A 15 5.46 -7.45 -13.03
CA LEU A 15 4.82 -8.31 -14.04
C LEU A 15 5.38 -8.03 -15.45
N ARG A 16 5.69 -6.77 -15.79
CA ARG A 16 6.36 -6.42 -17.07
C ARG A 16 7.75 -7.04 -17.19
N CYS A 17 8.42 -7.29 -16.07
CA CYS A 17 9.72 -7.96 -16.01
C CYS A 17 9.60 -9.48 -15.81
N ASN A 18 8.39 -10.06 -15.93
CA ASN A 18 8.10 -11.46 -15.65
C ASN A 18 8.50 -11.90 -14.22
N GLN A 19 8.43 -10.96 -13.28
CA GLN A 19 8.66 -11.17 -11.86
C GLN A 19 7.36 -11.05 -11.07
N ARG A 20 7.36 -11.58 -9.84
CA ARG A 20 6.27 -11.43 -8.87
C ARG A 20 6.82 -10.87 -7.57
N LEU A 21 5.92 -10.29 -6.78
CA LEU A 21 6.26 -9.79 -5.46
C LEU A 21 6.35 -10.97 -4.49
N ASP A 22 7.39 -11.00 -3.67
CA ASP A 22 7.56 -12.03 -2.65
C ASP A 22 6.52 -11.90 -1.53
N GLU A 23 6.07 -13.03 -0.99
CA GLU A 23 5.09 -13.08 0.10
C GLU A 23 5.51 -12.28 1.34
N ALA A 24 6.81 -12.26 1.65
CA ALA A 24 7.34 -11.44 2.75
C ALA A 24 7.10 -9.93 2.51
N VAL A 25 7.25 -9.47 1.27
CA VAL A 25 7.02 -8.07 0.90
C VAL A 25 5.51 -7.77 0.85
N ILE A 26 4.70 -8.71 0.35
CA ILE A 26 3.23 -8.62 0.41
C ILE A 26 2.77 -8.44 1.87
N SER A 27 3.24 -9.29 2.77
CA SER A 27 2.92 -9.23 4.20
C SER A 27 3.32 -7.90 4.82
N TYR A 28 4.51 -7.37 4.47
CA TYR A 28 4.98 -6.08 4.96
C TYR A 28 4.06 -4.92 4.53
N ILE A 29 3.68 -4.89 3.25
CA ILE A 29 2.78 -3.87 2.71
C ILE A 29 1.40 -3.97 3.36
N LEU A 30 0.85 -5.17 3.49
CA LEU A 30 -0.46 -5.39 4.11
C LEU A 30 -0.44 -4.97 5.59
N TYR A 31 0.63 -5.27 6.32
CA TYR A 31 0.78 -4.83 7.71
C TYR A 31 0.67 -3.31 7.85
N GLY A 32 1.42 -2.56 7.02
CA GLY A 32 1.36 -1.09 7.03
C GLY A 32 -0.01 -0.54 6.62
N ALA A 33 -0.66 -1.13 5.61
CA ALA A 33 -2.02 -0.76 5.22
C ALA A 33 -3.03 -1.02 6.35
N LEU A 34 -2.92 -2.15 7.04
CA LEU A 34 -3.80 -2.49 8.16
C LEU A 34 -3.61 -1.55 9.36
N LEU A 35 -2.38 -1.10 9.65
CA LEU A 35 -2.14 -0.06 10.66
C LEU A 35 -2.83 1.26 10.30
N GLY A 36 -2.74 1.68 9.04
CA GLY A 36 -3.45 2.86 8.54
C GLY A 36 -4.97 2.69 8.67
N LEU A 37 -5.50 1.54 8.28
CA LEU A 37 -6.94 1.27 8.34
C LEU A 37 -7.45 1.21 9.79
N GLN A 38 -6.68 0.59 10.70
CA GLN A 38 -6.96 0.60 12.13
C GLN A 38 -7.01 2.03 12.67
N HIS A 39 -6.08 2.90 12.26
CA HIS A 39 -6.10 4.32 12.65
C HIS A 39 -7.38 5.02 12.18
N LEU A 40 -7.83 4.82 10.94
CA LEU A 40 -9.09 5.37 10.43
C LEU A 40 -10.29 4.88 11.25
N HIS A 41 -10.37 3.57 11.48
CA HIS A 41 -11.48 2.96 12.21
C HIS A 41 -11.55 3.42 13.67
N ASN A 42 -10.41 3.61 14.34
CA ASN A 42 -10.34 4.18 15.69
C ASN A 42 -10.89 5.62 15.74
N ASN A 43 -10.80 6.36 14.62
CA ASN A 43 -11.35 7.70 14.47
C ASN A 43 -12.75 7.73 13.83
N ARG A 44 -13.45 6.58 13.77
CA ARG A 44 -14.79 6.42 13.18
C ARG A 44 -14.87 6.81 11.69
N ILE A 45 -13.74 6.73 10.97
CA ILE A 45 -13.66 6.97 9.53
C ILE A 45 -13.65 5.63 8.80
N ILE A 46 -14.50 5.49 7.78
CA ILE A 46 -14.50 4.34 6.86
C ILE A 46 -13.83 4.79 5.57
N HIS A 47 -12.74 4.12 5.16
CA HIS A 47 -12.00 4.47 3.94
C HIS A 47 -12.81 4.27 2.66
N ARG A 48 -13.63 3.21 2.58
CA ARG A 48 -14.51 2.82 1.45
C ARG A 48 -13.86 2.51 0.10
N ASP A 49 -12.58 2.83 -0.10
CA ASP A 49 -11.88 2.62 -1.38
C ASP A 49 -10.50 1.97 -1.16
N VAL A 50 -10.46 0.88 -0.38
CA VAL A 50 -9.22 0.14 -0.12
C VAL A 50 -8.85 -0.68 -1.36
N LYS A 51 -7.81 -0.24 -2.07
CA LYS A 51 -7.25 -0.91 -3.25
C LYS A 51 -5.78 -0.56 -3.43
N GLY A 52 -5.05 -1.32 -4.24
CA GLY A 52 -3.60 -1.13 -4.46
C GLY A 52 -3.19 0.24 -5.00
N ASN A 53 -4.11 0.98 -5.65
CA ASN A 53 -3.85 2.36 -6.10
C ASN A 53 -3.75 3.34 -4.92
N ASN A 54 -4.48 3.07 -3.84
CA ASN A 54 -4.61 3.94 -2.67
C ASN A 54 -3.68 3.51 -1.53
N ILE A 55 -2.77 2.58 -1.79
CA ILE A 55 -1.68 2.20 -0.90
C ILE A 55 -0.40 2.74 -1.53
N LEU A 56 0.18 3.77 -0.93
CA LEU A 56 1.40 4.41 -1.40
C LEU A 56 2.62 3.97 -0.61
N LEU A 57 3.74 3.82 -1.31
CA LEU A 57 5.04 3.48 -0.75
C LEU A 57 5.92 4.73 -0.68
N THR A 58 6.68 4.87 0.40
CA THR A 58 7.69 5.93 0.54
C THR A 58 9.09 5.39 0.26
N THR A 59 10.01 6.29 -0.08
CA THR A 59 11.43 5.95 -0.33
C THR A 59 12.16 5.43 0.90
N GLU A 60 11.61 5.69 2.08
CA GLU A 60 12.11 5.24 3.39
C GLU A 60 11.47 3.91 3.83
N GLY A 61 10.71 3.25 2.95
CA GLY A 61 10.02 1.99 3.23
C GLY A 61 8.65 2.14 3.90
N GLY A 62 8.14 3.36 4.08
CA GLY A 62 6.82 3.58 4.67
C GLY A 62 5.67 3.12 3.77
N VAL A 63 4.55 2.75 4.38
CA VAL A 63 3.28 2.41 3.71
C VAL A 63 2.19 3.36 4.20
N LYS A 64 1.44 3.97 3.28
CA LYS A 64 0.39 4.93 3.60
C LYS A 64 -0.89 4.66 2.82
N LEU A 65 -2.04 4.74 3.50
CA LEU A 65 -3.35 4.84 2.85
C LEU A 65 -3.62 6.29 2.43
N VAL A 66 -4.25 6.48 1.27
CA VAL A 66 -4.68 7.78 0.73
C VAL A 66 -6.11 7.70 0.21
N ASP A 67 -6.71 8.84 -0.11
CA ASP A 67 -8.08 8.94 -0.67
C ASP A 67 -9.16 8.33 0.25
N PHE A 68 -9.25 8.78 1.51
CA PHE A 68 -10.22 8.37 2.53
C PHE A 68 -10.98 9.53 3.17
#